data_AF-A0A3Q3WQY0-F1
#
_entry.id   AF-A0A3Q3WQY0-F1
#
_cell.length_a   1.000
_cell.length_b   1.000
_cell.length_c   1.000
_cell.angle_alpha   90.00
_cell.angle_beta   90.00
_cell.angle_gamma   90.00
#
_symmetry.space_group_name_H-M   'P 1'
#
loop_
_entity.id
_entity.type
_entity.pdbx_description
1 polymer ?
#
loop_
_entity_poly.entity_id
_entity_poly.type
_entity_poly.pdbx_seq_one_letter_code
_entity_poly.pdbx_strand_id
1 'polypeptide(L)'
;CNSEQLRSTQACCNSEQLRSTHTCCNSEHCSTHTYCNSEQLRSTYTCINSEQLRSTHTCCNSEQLRSTQTCCNSEKLQHTHLL
;
A
#
# COMPACT_ATOMS: atom_id res chain seq x y z
N CYS A 1 11.33 -5.29 0.44
CA CYS A 1 12.48 -4.73 -0.33
C CYS A 1 13.27 -3.83 0.59
N ASN A 2 14.56 -4.09 0.82
CA ASN A 2 15.46 -3.20 1.55
C ASN A 2 16.45 -2.64 0.53
N SER A 3 16.37 -1.34 0.24
CA SER A 3 17.34 -0.66 -0.62
C SER A 3 17.30 0.82 -0.31
N GLU A 4 18.46 1.45 -0.20
CA GLU A 4 18.58 2.89 0.08
C GLU A 4 17.96 3.76 -1.04
N GLN A 5 17.74 3.20 -2.24
CA GLN A 5 17.23 3.95 -3.39
C GLN A 5 15.83 3.52 -3.87
N LEU A 6 15.12 2.66 -3.14
CA LEU A 6 13.79 2.22 -3.56
C LEU A 6 12.74 3.33 -3.40
N ARG A 7 12.61 4.17 -4.42
CA ARG A 7 11.74 5.35 -4.40
C ARG A 7 10.24 5.04 -4.44
N SER A 8 9.85 3.89 -4.98
CA SER A 8 8.43 3.53 -5.14
C SER A 8 8.19 2.02 -5.11
N THR A 9 7.06 1.62 -4.53
CA THR A 9 6.52 0.25 -4.61
C THR A 9 5.08 0.30 -5.14
N GLN A 10 4.78 -0.53 -6.13
CA GLN A 10 3.44 -0.67 -6.70
C GLN A 10 2.97 -2.12 -6.58
N ALA A 11 1.73 -2.32 -6.13
CA ALA A 11 1.01 -3.58 -6.25
C ALA A 11 -0.29 -3.36 -7.05
N CYS A 12 -0.55 -4.25 -8.00
CA CYS A 12 -1.79 -4.27 -8.79
C CYS A 12 -2.35 -5.69 -8.80
N CYS A 13 -3.57 -5.88 -8.33
CA CYS A 13 -4.23 -7.18 -8.28
C CYS A 13 -5.62 -7.10 -8.91
N ASN A 14 -5.95 -8.09 -9.75
CA ASN A 14 -7.28 -8.28 -10.30
C ASN A 14 -7.67 -9.76 -10.18
N SER A 15 -8.74 -10.05 -9.45
CA SER A 15 -9.25 -11.41 -9.27
C SER A 15 -10.67 -11.38 -8.71
N GLU A 16 -11.55 -12.33 -9.05
CA GLU A 16 -12.89 -12.44 -8.45
C GLU A 16 -12.83 -12.55 -6.91
N GLN A 17 -11.90 -13.35 -6.37
CA GLN A 17 -11.70 -13.53 -4.94
C GLN A 17 -10.25 -13.29 -4.54
N LEU A 18 -10.01 -12.20 -3.83
CA LEU A 18 -8.70 -11.86 -3.31
C LEU A 18 -8.69 -11.93 -1.77
N ARG A 19 -7.87 -12.83 -1.22
CA ARG A 19 -7.72 -12.90 0.23
C ARG A 19 -7.02 -11.66 0.76
N SER A 20 -5.80 -11.38 0.32
CA SER A 20 -5.07 -10.22 0.80
C SER A 20 -4.13 -9.64 -0.24
N THR A 21 -3.93 -8.33 -0.18
CA THR A 21 -2.82 -7.65 -0.85
C THR A 21 -1.90 -7.03 0.18
N HIS A 22 -0.60 -7.25 0.03
CA HIS A 22 0.42 -6.70 0.91
C HIS A 22 1.42 -5.87 0.11
N THR A 23 1.59 -4.61 0.49
CA THR A 23 2.60 -3.71 -0.07
C THR A 23 3.55 -3.30 1.05
N CYS A 24 4.86 -3.43 0.84
CA CYS A 24 5.83 -3.00 1.83
C CYS A 24 6.98 -2.20 1.22
N CYS A 25 7.45 -1.21 1.98
CA CYS A 25 8.61 -0.42 1.61
C CYS A 25 9.51 -0.16 2.81
N ASN A 26 10.81 -0.37 2.61
CA ASN A 26 11.84 -0.05 3.58
C ASN A 26 13.02 0.63 2.86
N SER A 27 13.04 1.97 2.90
CA SER A 27 13.99 2.81 2.16
C SER A 27 14.02 4.22 2.75
N GLU A 28 15.09 5.00 2.56
CA GLU A 28 15.15 6.39 3.03
C GLU A 28 14.04 7.26 2.42
N HIS A 29 13.73 7.04 1.14
CA HIS A 29 12.65 7.72 0.43
C HIS A 29 11.67 6.72 -0.12
N CYS A 30 10.38 6.86 0.23
CA CYS A 30 9.38 5.95 -0.30
C CYS A 30 8.10 6.62 -0.82
N SER A 31 7.50 5.96 -1.82
CA SER A 31 6.12 6.14 -2.26
C SER A 31 5.49 4.76 -2.43
N THR A 32 4.23 4.57 -2.05
CA THR A 32 3.54 3.29 -2.20
C THR A 32 2.20 3.46 -2.87
N HIS A 33 1.90 2.56 -3.81
CA HIS A 33 0.66 2.56 -4.55
C HIS A 33 0.11 1.13 -4.61
N THR A 34 -1.14 0.96 -4.22
CA THR A 34 -1.81 -0.34 -4.20
C THR A 34 -3.13 -0.21 -4.90
N TYR A 35 -3.34 -1.00 -5.96
CA TYR A 35 -4.60 -1.05 -6.70
C TYR A 35 -5.14 -2.47 -6.70
N CYS A 36 -6.34 -2.66 -6.15
CA CYS A 36 -7.00 -3.96 -6.13
C CYS A 36 -8.38 -3.84 -6.76
N ASN A 37 -8.70 -4.76 -7.66
CA ASN A 37 -10.04 -4.95 -8.20
C ASN A 37 -10.47 -6.39 -7.93
N SER A 38 -11.56 -6.58 -7.20
CA SER A 38 -12.06 -7.90 -6.83
C SER A 38 -13.49 -7.87 -6.35
N GLU A 39 -14.34 -8.84 -6.70
CA GLU A 39 -15.68 -8.92 -6.10
C GLU A 39 -15.60 -9.12 -4.58
N GLN A 40 -14.69 -9.99 -4.12
CA GLN A 40 -14.45 -10.24 -2.70
C GLN A 40 -12.98 -10.02 -2.32
N LEU A 41 -12.70 -8.89 -1.68
CA LEU A 41 -11.40 -8.56 -1.11
C LEU A 41 -11.42 -8.64 0.41
N ARG A 42 -10.72 -9.59 1.02
CA ARG A 42 -10.72 -9.65 2.49
C ARG A 42 -9.94 -8.49 3.09
N SER A 43 -8.68 -8.29 2.68
CA SER A 43 -7.86 -7.22 3.28
C SER A 43 -6.81 -6.64 2.36
N THR A 44 -6.48 -5.36 2.58
CA THR A 44 -5.28 -4.73 2.03
C THR A 44 -4.40 -4.21 3.16
N TYR A 45 -3.10 -4.50 3.09
CA TYR A 45 -2.11 -4.08 4.09
C TYR A 45 -0.93 -3.36 3.44
N THR A 46 -0.64 -2.17 3.94
CA THR A 46 0.50 -1.37 3.51
C THR A 46 1.41 -1.09 4.71
N CYS A 47 2.67 -1.49 4.63
CA CYS A 47 3.66 -1.28 5.70
C CYS A 47 4.86 -0.49 5.18
N ILE A 48 5.17 0.63 5.80
CA ILE A 48 6.22 1.54 5.33
C ILE A 48 7.14 1.89 6.49
N ASN A 49 8.44 1.76 6.24
CA ASN A 49 9.50 2.28 7.08
C ASN A 49 10.42 3.15 6.21
N SER A 50 10.45 4.44 6.48
CA SER A 50 11.26 5.38 5.68
C SER A 50 11.53 6.69 6.42
N GLU A 51 12.67 7.31 6.20
CA GLU A 51 12.90 8.67 6.71
C GLU A 51 11.90 9.67 6.10
N GLN A 52 11.66 9.57 4.78
CA GLN A 52 10.74 10.43 4.04
C GLN A 52 9.73 9.64 3.22
N LEU A 53 8.48 9.68 3.64
CA LEU A 53 7.34 9.16 2.89
C LEU A 53 6.67 10.26 2.08
N ARG A 54 6.83 10.17 0.75
CA ARG A 54 6.25 11.12 -0.21
C ARG A 54 4.76 10.91 -0.40
N SER A 55 4.34 9.67 -0.67
CA SER A 55 2.93 9.36 -0.82
C SER A 55 2.61 7.91 -0.54
N THR A 56 1.42 7.68 -0.01
CA THR A 56 0.77 6.37 -0.02
C THR A 56 -0.60 6.51 -0.66
N HIS A 57 -0.89 5.65 -1.63
CA HIS A 57 -2.20 5.55 -2.27
C HIS A 57 -2.65 4.10 -2.26
N THR A 58 -3.83 3.84 -1.70
CA THR A 58 -4.50 2.56 -1.83
C THR A 58 -5.85 2.80 -2.46
N CYS A 59 -6.16 2.05 -3.51
CA CYS A 59 -7.47 2.05 -4.15
C CYS A 59 -7.95 0.61 -4.26
N CYS A 60 -9.07 0.29 -3.60
CA CYS A 60 -9.66 -1.03 -3.59
C CYS A 60 -11.08 -0.97 -4.14
N ASN A 61 -11.26 -1.38 -5.40
CA ASN A 61 -12.58 -1.58 -5.97
C ASN A 61 -13.07 -3.00 -5.65
N SER A 62 -13.99 -3.10 -4.69
CA SER A 62 -14.60 -4.38 -4.31
C SER A 62 -16.02 -4.22 -3.80
N GLU A 63 -16.88 -5.19 -4.13
CA GLU A 63 -18.23 -5.26 -3.56
C GLU A 63 -18.18 -5.62 -2.06
N GLN A 64 -17.20 -6.44 -1.67
CA GLN A 64 -16.98 -6.82 -0.28
C GLN A 64 -15.52 -6.63 0.11
N LEU A 65 -15.22 -5.46 0.67
CA LEU A 65 -13.96 -5.15 1.35
C LEU A 65 -14.13 -5.21 2.87
N ARG A 66 -13.37 -6.05 3.58
CA ARG A 66 -13.43 -6.06 5.06
C ARG A 66 -12.51 -5.04 5.72
N SER A 67 -11.30 -4.86 5.23
CA SER A 67 -10.32 -3.98 5.90
C SER A 67 -9.23 -3.48 4.97
N THR A 68 -8.87 -2.22 5.15
CA THR A 68 -7.64 -1.64 4.64
C THR A 68 -6.85 -1.10 5.82
N GLN A 69 -5.60 -1.53 5.95
CA GLN A 69 -4.71 -1.10 7.03
C GLN A 69 -3.44 -0.51 6.42
N THR A 70 -3.06 0.68 6.87
CA THR A 70 -1.79 1.30 6.53
C THR A 70 -1.03 1.61 7.81
N CYS A 71 0.20 1.10 7.89
CA CYS A 71 1.14 1.36 8.97
C CYS A 71 2.36 2.08 8.39
N CYS A 72 2.59 3.31 8.85
CA CYS A 72 3.71 4.13 8.41
C CYS A 72 4.57 4.51 9.61
N ASN A 73 5.84 4.13 9.57
CA ASN A 73 6.88 4.67 10.41
C ASN A 73 7.75 5.58 9.56
N SER A 74 7.57 6.90 9.69
CA SER A 74 8.37 7.88 8.97
C SER A 74 8.56 9.16 9.75
N GLU A 75 9.74 9.76 9.62
CA GLU A 75 10.03 11.07 10.22
C GLU A 75 9.28 12.19 9.50
N LYS A 76 9.09 12.06 8.18
CA LYS A 76 8.37 13.03 7.35
C LYS A 76 7.36 12.33 6.47
N LEU A 77 6.07 12.56 6.76
CA LEU A 77 4.96 12.14 5.93
C LEU A 77 4.35 13.34 5.22
N GLN A 78 4.25 13.29 3.89
CA GLN A 78 3.53 14.32 3.13
C GLN A 78 2.06 13.99 2.93
N HIS A 79 1.74 12.79 2.41
CA HIS A 79 0.37 12.46 2.07
C HIS A 79 0.06 10.96 2.11
N THR A 80 -1.13 10.62 2.60
CA THR A 80 -1.70 9.27 2.58
C THR A 80 -3.14 9.35 2.11
N HIS A 81 -3.51 8.50 1.16
CA HIS A 81 -4.85 8.41 0.60
C HIS A 81 -5.31 6.96 0.51
N LEU A 82 -6.52 6.68 1.00
CA LEU A 82 -7.17 5.37 0.92
C LEU A 82 -8.55 5.57 0.29
N LEU A 83 -8.80 4.86 -0.82
CA LEU A 83 -10.03 4.81 -1.61
C LEU A 83 -10.54 3.37 -1.69
#